data_AF-A0A643EN58-F1
#
_entry.id   AF-A0A643EN58-F1
#
_cell.length_a   1.000
_cell.length_b   1.000
_cell.length_c   1.000
_cell.angle_alpha   90.00
_cell.angle_beta   90.00
_cell.angle_gamma   90.00
#
_symmetry.space_group_name_H-M   'P 1'
#
loop_
_entity.id
_entity.type
_entity.pdbx_description
1 polymer ?
#
loop_
_entity_poly.entity_id
_entity_poly.type
_entity_poly.pdbx_seq_one_letter_code
_entity_poly.pdbx_strand_id
1 'polypeptide(L)'
;MSVQPESLGLPDHDTAFNQALACRYRHQVVKAAAEATGVFDLRTGEVNDDRLRKRFGFHYAEMVRRWANNIPLSQPVIHAIEHDTGKSLLDLAEDEAEQQLRRRMQAQGLDGLSGAQARDMLLAKMRRKAPEVRRDA
;
A
#
# COMPACT_ATOMS: atom_id res chain seq x y z
N MET A 1 -8.84 -7.85 -15.38
CA MET A 1 -10.00 -7.43 -16.19
C MET A 1 -10.96 -6.70 -15.27
N SER A 2 -11.24 -5.43 -15.52
CA SER A 2 -12.31 -4.71 -14.81
C SER A 2 -13.65 -5.19 -15.37
N VAL A 3 -14.40 -5.93 -14.54
CA VAL A 3 -15.74 -6.41 -14.93
C VAL A 3 -16.71 -5.26 -14.73
N GLN A 4 -17.39 -4.87 -15.82
CA GLN A 4 -18.40 -3.82 -15.78
C GLN A 4 -19.68 -4.37 -15.15
N PRO A 5 -20.23 -3.75 -14.09
CA PRO A 5 -21.39 -4.28 -13.37
C PRO A 5 -22.63 -4.40 -14.27
N GLU A 6 -22.78 -3.51 -15.26
CA GLU A 6 -23.91 -3.48 -16.18
C GLU A 6 -23.98 -4.76 -17.04
N SER A 7 -22.82 -5.33 -17.39
CA SER A 7 -22.73 -6.57 -18.16
C SER A 7 -23.25 -7.79 -17.39
N LEU A 8 -23.35 -7.69 -16.06
CA LEU A 8 -23.86 -8.71 -15.15
C LEU A 8 -25.30 -8.44 -14.69
N GLY A 9 -25.95 -7.40 -15.25
CA GLY A 9 -27.27 -6.95 -14.80
C GLY A 9 -27.26 -6.30 -13.41
N LEU A 10 -26.09 -5.81 -12.97
CA LEU A 10 -25.93 -5.09 -11.70
C LEU A 10 -25.98 -3.57 -11.95
N PRO A 11 -26.41 -2.78 -10.95
CA PRO A 11 -26.45 -1.33 -11.08
C PRO A 11 -25.04 -0.74 -11.23
N ASP A 12 -24.96 0.43 -11.84
CA ASP A 12 -23.74 1.23 -11.80
C ASP A 12 -23.41 1.66 -10.36
N HIS A 13 -22.21 2.21 -10.16
CA HIS A 13 -21.73 2.57 -8.84
C HIS A 13 -22.67 3.57 -8.12
N ASP A 14 -23.18 4.57 -8.84
CA ASP A 14 -24.02 5.62 -8.25
C ASP A 14 -25.41 5.12 -7.88
N THR A 15 -26.03 4.31 -8.74
CA THR A 15 -27.32 3.69 -8.39
C THR A 15 -27.16 2.72 -7.23
N ALA A 16 -26.07 1.95 -7.18
CA ALA A 16 -25.77 1.06 -6.06
C ALA A 16 -25.58 1.83 -4.75
N PHE A 17 -24.85 2.94 -4.77
CA PHE A 17 -24.61 3.78 -3.59
C PHE A 17 -25.91 4.40 -3.07
N ASN A 18 -26.75 4.92 -3.96
CA ASN A 18 -28.06 5.47 -3.59
C ASN A 18 -28.98 4.40 -2.98
N GLN A 19 -28.99 3.17 -3.52
CA GLN A 19 -29.71 2.04 -2.91
C GLN A 19 -29.18 1.72 -1.50
N ALA A 20 -27.86 1.81 -1.31
CA ALA A 20 -27.22 1.54 -0.04
C ALA A 20 -27.56 2.58 1.04
N LEU A 21 -27.53 3.87 0.70
CA LEU A 21 -27.98 4.96 1.57
C LEU A 21 -29.45 4.81 1.95
N ALA A 22 -30.30 4.44 0.98
CA ALA A 22 -31.73 4.20 1.22
C ALA A 22 -32.02 2.91 2.01
N CYS A 23 -31.00 2.07 2.26
CA CYS A 23 -31.15 0.73 2.86
C CYS A 23 -32.16 -0.16 2.11
N ARG A 24 -32.28 0.01 0.79
CA ARG A 24 -33.22 -0.72 -0.08
C ARG A 24 -32.46 -1.42 -1.19
N TYR A 25 -32.09 -2.68 -0.93
CA TYR A 25 -31.26 -3.46 -1.83
C TYR A 25 -32.10 -4.26 -2.83
N ARG A 26 -31.87 -4.05 -4.12
CA ARG A 26 -32.46 -4.90 -5.18
C ARG A 26 -31.58 -6.09 -5.55
N HIS A 27 -30.28 -5.99 -5.29
CA HIS A 27 -29.30 -7.02 -5.63
C HIS A 27 -28.53 -7.45 -4.39
N GLN A 28 -28.25 -8.75 -4.28
CA GLN A 28 -27.48 -9.31 -3.17
C GLN A 28 -26.05 -8.73 -3.12
N VAL A 29 -25.47 -8.42 -4.28
CA VAL A 29 -24.16 -7.76 -4.39
C VAL A 29 -24.15 -6.39 -3.70
N VAL A 30 -25.20 -5.58 -3.90
CA VAL A 30 -25.33 -4.25 -3.26
C VAL A 30 -25.51 -4.39 -1.75
N LYS A 31 -26.31 -5.38 -1.32
CA LYS A 31 -26.49 -5.68 0.11
C LYS A 31 -25.18 -6.08 0.77
N ALA A 32 -24.44 -7.02 0.17
CA ALA A 32 -23.16 -7.48 0.69
C ALA A 32 -22.12 -6.33 0.74
N ALA A 33 -22.11 -5.47 -0.27
CA ALA A 33 -21.24 -4.28 -0.28
C ALA A 33 -21.61 -3.29 0.84
N ALA A 34 -22.90 -3.09 1.10
CA ALA A 34 -23.38 -2.25 2.19
C ALA A 34 -23.03 -2.81 3.58
N GLU A 35 -23.18 -4.12 3.77
CA GLU A 35 -22.77 -4.82 4.99
C GLU A 35 -21.26 -4.70 5.24
N ALA A 36 -20.45 -4.87 4.20
CA ALA A 36 -18.99 -4.72 4.28
C ALA A 36 -18.55 -3.28 4.56
N THR A 37 -19.27 -2.29 4.01
CA THR A 37 -18.99 -0.86 4.24
C THR A 37 -19.36 -0.43 5.66
N GLY A 38 -20.45 -0.97 6.19
CA GLY A 38 -21.06 -0.57 7.45
C GLY A 38 -22.45 0.03 7.23
N VAL A 39 -23.51 -0.74 7.55
CA VAL A 39 -24.91 -0.30 7.36
C VAL A 39 -25.24 0.94 8.19
N PHE A 40 -24.65 1.07 9.38
CA PHE A 40 -24.85 2.25 10.22
C PHE A 40 -24.30 3.51 9.56
N ASP A 41 -23.04 3.47 9.09
CA ASP A 41 -22.39 4.58 8.38
C ASP A 41 -23.22 5.02 7.16
N LEU A 42 -23.73 4.06 6.39
CA LEU A 42 -24.57 4.32 5.21
C LEU A 42 -25.94 4.92 5.57
N ARG A 43 -26.54 4.51 6.68
CA ARG A 43 -27.84 5.02 7.12
C ARG A 43 -27.76 6.46 7.64
N THR A 44 -26.63 6.84 8.24
CA THR A 44 -26.39 8.20 8.74
C THR A 44 -25.66 9.09 7.73
N GLY A 45 -25.17 8.51 6.64
CA GLY A 45 -24.41 9.21 5.62
C GLY A 45 -25.28 9.99 4.63
N GLU A 46 -24.63 10.89 3.90
CA GLU A 46 -25.27 11.71 2.87
C GLU A 46 -24.77 11.30 1.47
N VAL A 47 -25.55 11.65 0.44
CA VAL A 47 -25.21 11.39 -0.97
C VAL A 47 -23.88 12.05 -1.37
N ASN A 48 -23.54 13.17 -0.75
CA ASN A 48 -22.33 13.96 -1.06
C ASN A 48 -21.11 13.58 -0.20
N ASP A 49 -21.19 12.55 0.65
CA ASP A 49 -20.03 12.09 1.42
C ASP A 49 -19.07 11.29 0.52
N ASP A 50 -18.09 11.99 -0.05
CA ASP A 50 -17.08 11.41 -0.93
C ASP A 50 -16.26 10.29 -0.29
N ARG A 51 -16.00 10.37 1.02
CA ARG A 51 -15.22 9.36 1.73
C ARG A 51 -16.03 8.08 1.86
N LEU A 52 -17.30 8.20 2.24
CA LEU A 52 -18.22 7.08 2.32
C LEU A 52 -18.48 6.46 0.94
N ARG A 53 -18.67 7.29 -0.09
CA ARG A 53 -18.85 6.84 -1.48
C ARG A 53 -17.65 6.05 -1.99
N LYS A 54 -16.43 6.53 -1.73
CA LYS A 54 -15.19 5.79 -2.06
C LYS A 54 -15.08 4.45 -1.34
N ARG A 55 -15.34 4.42 -0.03
CA ARG A 55 -15.36 3.17 0.77
C ARG A 55 -16.36 2.18 0.20
N PHE A 56 -17.59 2.62 -0.03
CA PHE A 56 -18.62 1.79 -0.63
C PHE A 56 -18.23 1.28 -2.02
N GLY A 57 -17.63 2.14 -2.86
CA GLY A 57 -17.19 1.77 -4.21
C GLY A 57 -16.15 0.67 -4.24
N PHE A 58 -15.20 0.72 -3.31
CA PHE A 58 -14.22 -0.35 -3.13
C PHE A 58 -14.91 -1.69 -2.81
N HIS A 59 -15.78 -1.71 -1.79
CA HIS A 59 -16.50 -2.93 -1.43
C HIS A 59 -17.43 -3.43 -2.55
N TYR A 60 -18.09 -2.51 -3.25
CA TYR A 60 -18.98 -2.86 -4.35
C TYR A 60 -18.21 -3.50 -5.51
N ALA A 61 -17.08 -2.93 -5.91
CA ALA A 61 -16.24 -3.49 -6.96
C ALA A 61 -15.74 -4.91 -6.60
N GLU A 62 -15.34 -5.14 -5.36
CA GLU A 62 -14.94 -6.48 -4.90
C GLU A 62 -16.12 -7.47 -4.91
N MET A 63 -17.31 -7.05 -4.49
CA MET A 63 -18.50 -7.91 -4.53
C MET A 63 -18.94 -8.22 -5.97
N VAL A 64 -18.82 -7.25 -6.90
CA VAL A 64 -19.04 -7.47 -8.34
C VAL A 64 -18.04 -8.49 -8.88
N ARG A 65 -16.75 -8.37 -8.52
CA ARG A 65 -15.72 -9.34 -8.91
C ARG A 65 -16.03 -10.73 -8.38
N ARG A 66 -16.41 -10.86 -7.11
CA ARG A 66 -16.77 -12.14 -6.50
C ARG A 66 -17.98 -12.76 -7.19
N TRP A 67 -19.02 -11.96 -7.46
CA TRP A 67 -20.20 -12.38 -8.19
C TRP A 67 -19.85 -12.93 -9.59
N ALA A 68 -19.03 -12.20 -10.34
CA ALA A 68 -18.60 -12.62 -11.68
C ALA A 68 -17.85 -13.96 -11.69
N ASN A 69 -17.16 -14.29 -10.59
CA ASN A 69 -16.35 -15.50 -10.47
C ASN A 69 -17.03 -16.61 -9.64
N ASN A 70 -18.33 -16.47 -9.32
CA ASN A 70 -19.06 -17.39 -8.44
C ASN A 70 -18.39 -17.62 -7.06
N ILE A 71 -17.71 -16.60 -6.55
CA ILE A 71 -17.10 -16.61 -5.21
C ILE A 71 -18.16 -16.16 -4.19
N PRO A 72 -18.28 -16.81 -3.01
CA PRO A 72 -19.25 -16.42 -1.99
C PRO A 72 -19.10 -14.96 -1.52
N LEU A 73 -20.24 -14.26 -1.42
CA LEU A 73 -20.30 -12.87 -0.97
C LEU A 73 -20.16 -12.72 0.56
N SER A 74 -20.40 -13.79 1.32
CA SER A 74 -20.43 -13.79 2.80
C SER A 74 -19.04 -13.79 3.45
N GLN A 75 -17.98 -14.04 2.69
CA GLN A 75 -16.63 -14.01 3.24
C GLN A 75 -16.25 -12.55 3.56
N PRO A 76 -15.61 -12.27 4.71
CA PRO A 76 -15.15 -10.93 5.01
C PRO A 76 -14.31 -10.38 3.86
N VAL A 77 -14.48 -9.09 3.56
CA VAL A 77 -13.53 -8.40 2.68
C VAL A 77 -12.23 -8.36 3.46
N ILE A 78 -11.29 -9.23 3.08
CA ILE A 78 -9.94 -9.16 3.60
C ILE A 78 -9.37 -7.88 3.01
N HIS A 79 -9.40 -6.81 3.80
CA HIS A 79 -8.45 -5.73 3.62
C HIS A 79 -7.10 -6.40 3.82
N ALA A 80 -6.42 -6.72 2.72
CA ALA A 80 -4.97 -6.78 2.80
C ALA A 80 -4.62 -5.46 3.48
N ILE A 81 -3.94 -5.53 4.63
CA ILE A 81 -3.38 -4.35 5.26
C ILE A 81 -2.59 -3.72 4.13
N GLU A 82 -3.12 -2.64 3.56
CA GLU A 82 -2.38 -1.77 2.66
C GLU A 82 -1.32 -1.20 3.58
N HIS A 83 -0.22 -1.95 3.73
CA HIS A 83 1.02 -1.36 4.11
C HIS A 83 1.22 -0.27 3.08
N ASP A 84 1.04 0.96 3.55
CA ASP A 84 1.22 2.23 2.87
C ASP A 84 2.69 2.40 2.47
N THR A 85 3.14 1.47 1.65
CA THR A 85 4.36 1.56 0.88
C THR A 85 3.88 1.56 -0.55
N GLY A 86 3.31 2.69 -0.98
CA GLY A 86 3.26 3.10 -2.38
C GLY A 86 4.67 3.30 -2.97
N LYS A 87 5.63 2.46 -2.55
CA LYS A 87 6.99 2.40 -3.05
C LYS A 87 6.94 1.61 -4.35
N SER A 88 7.45 2.21 -5.40
CA SER A 88 7.69 1.53 -6.67
C SER A 88 8.58 0.31 -6.43
N LEU A 89 8.54 -0.67 -7.34
CA LEU A 89 9.50 -1.79 -7.32
C LEU A 89 10.95 -1.29 -7.33
N LEU A 90 11.20 -0.14 -7.95
CA LEU A 90 12.49 0.53 -7.93
C LEU A 90 12.86 0.99 -6.51
N ASP A 91 11.97 1.68 -5.83
CA ASP A 91 12.20 2.20 -4.48
C ASP A 91 12.46 1.07 -3.47
N LEU A 92 11.76 -0.06 -3.62
CA LEU A 92 11.99 -1.25 -2.80
C LEU A 92 13.39 -1.86 -3.04
N ALA A 93 13.84 -1.90 -4.30
CA ALA A 93 15.17 -2.38 -4.64
C ALA A 93 16.27 -1.45 -4.12
N GLU A 94 16.04 -0.13 -4.17
CA GLU A 94 16.94 0.88 -3.61
C GLU A 94 17.05 0.75 -2.08
N ASP A 95 15.92 0.61 -1.38
CA ASP A 95 15.91 0.37 0.07
C ASP A 95 16.69 -0.89 0.45
N GLU A 96 16.50 -1.98 -0.30
CA GLU A 96 17.21 -3.24 -0.05
C GLU A 96 18.71 -3.08 -0.28
N ALA A 97 19.10 -2.41 -1.37
CA ALA A 97 20.51 -2.14 -1.69
C ALA A 97 21.18 -1.29 -0.59
N GLU A 98 20.51 -0.25 -0.11
CA GLU A 98 20.97 0.62 0.98
C GLU A 98 21.14 -0.18 2.29
N GLN A 99 20.17 -1.05 2.62
CA GLN A 99 20.28 -1.94 3.79
C GLN A 99 21.43 -2.94 3.66
N GLN A 100 21.66 -3.49 2.47
CA GLN A 100 22.80 -4.38 2.22
C GLN A 100 24.13 -3.63 2.36
N LEU A 101 24.21 -2.39 1.87
CA LEU A 101 25.40 -1.54 2.01
C LEU A 101 25.70 -1.26 3.49
N ARG A 102 24.71 -0.86 4.28
CA ARG A 102 24.87 -0.62 5.73
C ARG A 102 25.35 -1.85 6.47
N ARG A 103 24.76 -3.03 6.18
CA ARG A 103 25.20 -4.30 6.76
C ARG A 103 26.67 -4.61 6.42
N ARG A 104 27.10 -4.36 5.19
CA ARG A 104 28.50 -4.54 4.78
C ARG A 104 29.43 -3.55 5.49
N MET A 105 29.02 -2.28 5.62
CA MET A 105 29.81 -1.27 6.35
C MET A 105 29.98 -1.65 7.83
N GLN A 106 28.91 -2.13 8.48
CA GLN A 106 28.95 -2.63 9.85
C GLN A 106 29.88 -3.84 10.00
N ALA A 107 29.76 -4.83 9.11
CA ALA A 107 30.63 -6.01 9.14
C ALA A 107 32.12 -5.65 8.94
N GLN A 108 32.41 -4.58 8.20
CA GLN A 108 33.77 -4.07 8.00
C GLN A 108 34.24 -3.12 9.12
N GLY A 109 33.39 -2.83 10.12
CA GLY A 109 33.68 -1.89 11.20
C GLY A 109 33.83 -0.44 10.72
N LEU A 110 33.26 -0.10 9.57
CA LEU A 110 33.32 1.24 8.97
C LEU A 110 32.24 2.17 9.50
N ASP A 111 31.24 1.62 10.18
CA ASP A 111 30.10 2.36 10.69
C ASP A 111 30.54 3.32 11.81
N GLY A 112 30.19 4.61 11.68
CA GLY A 112 30.58 5.66 12.63
C GLY A 112 32.03 6.17 12.54
N LEU A 113 32.84 5.70 11.59
CA LEU A 113 34.20 6.23 11.39
C LEU A 113 34.18 7.52 10.56
N SER A 114 34.95 8.52 11.00
CA SER A 114 35.26 9.67 10.15
C SER A 114 36.14 9.28 8.96
N GLY A 115 36.09 10.05 7.87
CA GLY A 115 36.90 9.78 6.67
C GLY A 115 38.42 9.71 6.95
N ALA A 116 38.92 10.46 7.94
CA ALA A 116 40.31 10.38 8.38
C ALA A 116 40.62 9.02 9.04
N GLN A 117 39.77 8.55 9.95
CA GLN A 117 39.94 7.26 10.62
C GLN A 117 39.82 6.08 9.66
N ALA A 118 38.89 6.14 8.70
CA ALA A 118 38.76 5.11 7.66
C ALA A 118 40.01 5.04 6.77
N ARG A 119 40.59 6.20 6.42
CA ARG A 119 41.86 6.28 5.68
C ARG A 119 43.02 5.68 6.47
N ASP A 120 43.15 5.99 7.75
CA ASP A 120 44.22 5.45 8.59
C ASP A 120 44.11 3.94 8.75
N MET A 121 42.90 3.41 8.92
CA MET A 121 42.65 1.96 8.95
C MET A 121 43.03 1.28 7.63
N LEU A 122 42.72 1.89 6.49
CA LEU A 122 43.12 1.40 5.17
C LEU A 122 44.64 1.36 5.02
N LEU A 123 45.32 2.43 5.39
CA LEU A 123 46.78 2.53 5.31
C LEU A 123 47.49 1.53 6.22
N ALA A 124 46.95 1.31 7.43
CA ALA A 124 47.41 0.27 8.34
C ALA A 124 47.29 -1.13 7.73
N LYS A 125 46.15 -1.45 7.08
CA LYS A 125 45.97 -2.72 6.35
C LYS A 125 46.93 -2.86 5.17
N MET A 126 47.22 -1.77 4.47
CA MET A 126 48.16 -1.74 3.34
C MET A 126 49.63 -1.68 3.76
N ARG A 127 49.95 -1.66 5.06
CA ARG A 127 51.30 -1.47 5.62
C ARG A 127 52.02 -0.24 5.08
N ARG A 128 51.27 0.84 4.82
CA ARG A 128 51.80 2.13 4.33
C ARG A 128 51.56 3.22 5.38
N LYS A 129 52.48 4.16 5.50
CA LYS A 129 52.31 5.35 6.36
C LYS A 129 51.49 6.41 5.62
N ALA A 130 50.61 7.13 6.32
CA ALA A 130 49.86 8.23 5.72
C ALA A 130 50.83 9.31 5.24
N PRO A 131 50.78 9.73 3.95
CA PRO A 131 51.50 10.92 3.54
C PRO A 131 50.92 12.14 4.27
N GLU A 132 51.80 12.96 4.83
CA GLU A 132 51.45 14.22 5.48
C GLU A 132 50.72 15.11 4.48
N VAL A 133 49.44 15.39 4.75
CA VAL A 133 48.69 16.37 3.98
C VAL A 133 49.10 17.73 4.53
N ARG A 134 50.09 18.38 3.90
CA ARG A 134 50.32 19.81 4.13
C ARG A 134 49.10 20.56 3.61
N ARG A 135 48.30 21.07 4.55
CA ARG A 135 47.27 22.07 4.24
C ARG A 135 47.99 23.40 4.29
N ASP A 136 48.54 23.82 3.15
CA ASP A 136 48.95 25.20 2.99
C ASP A 136 47.67 26.06 3.08
N ALA A 137 47.73 27.08 3.93
CA ALA A 137 46.63 27.96 4.30
C ALA A 137 46.24 28.92 3.16
#